data_AF-A0A947FJU8-F1
#
_entry.id   AF-A0A947FJU8-F1
#
_cell.length_a   1.000
_cell.length_b   1.000
_cell.length_c   1.000
_cell.angle_alpha   90.00
_cell.angle_beta   90.00
_cell.angle_gamma   90.00
#
_symmetry.space_group_name_H-M   'P 1'
#
loop_
_entity.id
_entity.type
_entity.pdbx_description
1 polymer ?
#
loop_
_entity_poly.entity_id
_entity_poly.type
_entity_poly.pdbx_seq_one_letter_code
_entity_poly.pdbx_strand_id
1 'polypeptide(L)' 'MSLASIALLIAQTAAAEAPATPPAPPPSCQGASYEAFDFWVGEWDVFPNAEGTPDKVADSRIEKVSAGCAIRETWMP' A
#
# COMPACT_ATOMS: atom_id res chain seq x y z
N MET A 1 40.67 -49.48 30.74
CA MET A 1 40.45 -48.25 29.93
C MET A 1 40.98 -48.53 28.52
N SER A 2 40.33 -48.24 27.41
CA SER A 2 39.14 -47.44 27.14
C SER A 2 38.52 -47.96 25.84
N LEU A 3 37.19 -47.94 25.76
CA LEU A 3 36.37 -48.48 24.68
C LEU A 3 36.54 -47.69 23.36
N ALA A 4 36.62 -48.46 22.27
CA ALA A 4 36.21 -48.18 20.89
C ALA A 4 36.16 -46.71 20.44
N SER A 5 37.11 -46.35 19.58
CA SER A 5 37.13 -45.11 18.82
C SER A 5 35.88 -44.96 17.94
N ILE A 6 35.24 -43.81 18.16
CA ILE A 6 34.08 -43.23 17.51
C ILE A 6 34.27 -43.20 15.98
N ALA A 7 33.34 -43.79 15.23
CA ALA A 7 33.17 -43.54 13.81
C ALA A 7 31.68 -43.55 13.44
N LEU A 8 30.91 -42.61 14.00
CA LEU A 8 29.57 -42.33 13.52
C LEU A 8 29.69 -41.33 12.37
N LEU A 9 29.80 -41.83 11.14
CA LEU A 9 29.71 -41.03 9.93
C LEU A 9 28.33 -40.36 9.89
N ILE A 10 28.33 -39.04 10.02
CA ILE A 10 27.16 -38.20 9.88
C ILE A 10 26.79 -38.22 8.40
N ALA A 11 25.71 -38.92 8.04
CA ALA A 11 25.13 -38.87 6.71
C ALA A 11 24.59 -37.45 6.46
N GLN A 12 25.39 -36.60 5.81
CA GLN A 12 24.92 -35.31 5.32
C GLN A 12 24.04 -35.57 4.09
N THR A 13 22.72 -35.63 4.31
CA THR A 13 21.76 -35.52 3.22
C THR A 13 21.84 -34.11 2.66
N ALA A 14 22.50 -33.96 1.51
CA ALA A 14 22.42 -32.76 0.70
C ALA A 14 20.98 -32.60 0.21
N ALA A 15 20.18 -31.80 0.90
CA ALA A 15 18.90 -31.34 0.37
C ALA A 15 19.22 -30.39 -0.80
N ALA A 16 18.81 -30.76 -2.01
CA ALA A 16 18.86 -29.87 -3.15
C ALA A 16 17.92 -28.69 -2.87
N GLU A 17 18.47 -27.48 -2.74
CA GLU A 17 17.69 -26.26 -2.65
C GLU A 17 16.97 -26.04 -3.98
N ALA A 18 15.64 -26.16 -3.95
CA ALA A 18 14.82 -25.83 -5.10
C ALA A 18 14.96 -24.33 -5.42
N PRO A 19 14.94 -23.92 -6.70
CA PRO A 19 14.97 -22.51 -7.06
C PRO A 19 13.82 -21.77 -6.37
N ALA A 20 14.14 -20.71 -5.63
CA ALA A 20 13.13 -19.88 -4.98
C ALA A 20 12.29 -19.16 -6.06
N THR A 21 10.98 -19.37 -6.05
CA THR A 21 10.05 -18.61 -6.89
C THR A 21 10.01 -17.16 -6.40
N PRO A 22 10.10 -16.15 -7.29
CA PRO A 22 9.95 -14.75 -6.89
C PRO A 22 8.59 -14.51 -6.20
N PRO A 23 8.53 -13.60 -5.21
CA PRO A 23 7.26 -13.24 -4.58
C PRO A 23 6.31 -12.63 -5.62
N ALA A 24 5.01 -12.91 -5.44
CA ALA A 24 3.98 -12.32 -6.28
C ALA A 24 3.99 -10.78 -6.16
N PRO A 25 3.63 -10.04 -7.23
CA PRO A 25 3.48 -8.60 -7.15
C PRO A 25 2.42 -8.21 -6.11
N PRO A 26 2.56 -7.04 -5.47
CA PRO A 26 1.52 -6.54 -4.58
C PRO A 26 0.19 -6.38 -5.35
N PRO A 27 -0.96 -6.58 -4.67
CA PRO A 27 -2.25 -6.40 -5.30
C PRO A 27 -2.41 -4.97 -5.81
N SER A 28 -3.07 -4.81 -6.95
CA SER A 28 -3.45 -3.50 -7.46
C SER A 28 -4.51 -2.89 -6.54
N CYS A 29 -4.39 -1.58 -6.27
CA CYS A 29 -5.38 -0.82 -5.51
C CYS A 29 -6.61 -0.51 -6.38
N GLN A 30 -7.31 -1.57 -6.78
CA GLN A 30 -8.43 -1.57 -7.72
C GLN A 30 -9.61 -2.34 -7.14
N GLY A 31 -10.83 -1.93 -7.49
CA GLY A 31 -12.07 -2.54 -7.05
C GLY A 31 -12.86 -1.67 -6.07
N ALA A 32 -14.09 -2.09 -5.78
CA ALA A 32 -15.10 -1.24 -5.16
C ALA A 32 -14.64 -0.56 -3.86
N SER A 33 -13.90 -1.25 -3.00
CA SER A 33 -13.41 -0.66 -1.74
C SER A 33 -12.34 0.42 -1.94
N TYR A 34 -11.51 0.32 -2.98
CA TYR A 34 -10.46 1.30 -3.29
C TYR A 34 -11.01 2.53 -4.01
N GLU A 35 -12.14 2.36 -4.72
CA GLU A 35 -12.81 3.42 -5.50
C GLU A 35 -13.96 4.07 -4.72
N ALA A 36 -14.26 3.61 -3.50
CA ALA A 36 -15.40 4.07 -2.72
C ALA A 36 -15.40 5.58 -2.44
N PHE A 37 -14.23 6.23 -2.46
CA PHE A 37 -14.07 7.67 -2.26
C PHE A 37 -13.90 8.46 -3.56
N ASP A 38 -13.99 7.84 -4.74
CA ASP A 38 -13.78 8.51 -6.03
C ASP A 38 -14.77 9.65 -6.28
N PHE A 39 -15.92 9.65 -5.61
CA PHE A 39 -16.88 10.76 -5.68
C PHE A 39 -16.36 12.09 -5.10
N TRP A 40 -15.28 12.08 -4.32
CA TRP A 40 -14.59 13.28 -3.86
C TRP A 40 -13.55 13.81 -4.86
N VAL A 41 -13.11 12.99 -5.82
CA VAL A 41 -12.03 13.35 -6.75
C VAL A 41 -12.50 14.43 -7.72
N GLY A 42 -11.78 15.54 -7.77
CA GLY A 42 -12.14 16.69 -8.60
C GLY A 42 -11.53 18.00 -8.10
N GLU A 43 -11.92 19.07 -8.78
CA GLU A 43 -11.64 20.45 -8.38
C GLU A 43 -12.93 21.04 -7.78
N TRP A 44 -12.79 21.75 -6.67
CA TRP A 44 -13.91 22.25 -5.88
C TRP A 44 -13.72 23.73 -5.53
N ASP A 45 -14.79 24.52 -5.70
CA ASP A 45 -14.90 25.84 -5.07
C ASP A 45 -15.42 25.67 -3.65
N VAL A 46 -14.74 26.26 -2.66
CA VAL A 46 -15.13 26.11 -1.25
C VAL A 46 -15.76 27.37 -0.70
N PHE A 47 -16.92 27.19 -0.06
CA PHE A 47 -17.73 28.26 0.51
C PHE A 47 -17.96 28.04 2.02
N PRO A 48 -18.08 29.10 2.83
CA PRO A 48 -18.44 28.98 4.24
C PRO A 48 -19.82 28.34 4.45
N ASN A 49 -19.93 27.52 5.50
CA ASN A 49 -21.21 26.99 5.98
C ASN A 49 -22.08 28.05 6.66
N ALA A 50 -21.51 29.21 7.02
CA ALA A 50 -22.20 30.25 7.77
C ALA A 50 -23.14 31.08 6.90
N GLU A 51 -24.37 31.29 7.38
CA GLU A 51 -25.34 32.20 6.76
C GLU A 51 -24.74 33.61 6.57
N GLY A 52 -24.99 34.19 5.40
CA GLY A 52 -24.59 35.57 5.10
C GLY A 52 -23.14 35.75 4.61
N THR A 53 -22.36 34.68 4.48
CA THR A 53 -21.01 34.71 3.90
C THR A 53 -20.93 33.87 2.62
N PRO A 54 -21.34 34.42 1.46
CA PRO A 54 -21.42 33.67 0.21
C PRO A 54 -20.11 33.64 -0.59
N ASP A 55 -19.07 34.36 -0.13
CA ASP A 55 -17.83 34.49 -0.88
C ASP A 55 -17.03 33.19 -0.84
N LYS A 56 -16.42 32.83 -1.98
CA LYS A 56 -15.50 31.70 -2.06
C LYS A 56 -14.29 31.96 -1.16
N VAL A 57 -13.90 30.96 -0.37
CA VAL A 57 -12.77 31.04 0.58
C VAL A 57 -11.57 30.19 0.21
N ALA A 58 -11.71 29.27 -0.75
CA ALA A 58 -10.62 28.47 -1.27
C ALA A 58 -10.98 27.75 -2.57
N ASP A 59 -9.94 27.26 -3.24
CA ASP A 59 -9.98 26.16 -4.20
C ASP A 59 -9.48 24.88 -3.51
N SER A 60 -10.13 23.75 -3.76
CA SER A 60 -9.66 22.44 -3.29
C SER A 60 -9.49 21.47 -4.46
N ARG A 61 -8.29 20.87 -4.56
CA ARG A 61 -8.00 19.80 -5.51
C ARG A 61 -7.89 18.47 -4.78
N ILE A 62 -8.73 17.51 -5.14
CA ILE A 62 -8.68 16.15 -4.61
C ILE A 62 -8.31 15.19 -5.74
N GLU A 63 -7.17 14.50 -5.59
CA GLU A 63 -6.57 13.67 -6.65
C GLU A 63 -6.11 12.30 -6.13
N LYS A 64 -6.07 11.30 -7.01
CA LYS A 64 -5.48 9.98 -6.70
C LYS A 64 -3.96 10.08 -6.63
N VAL A 65 -3.37 9.50 -5.59
CA VAL A 65 -1.92 9.44 -5.35
C VAL A 65 -1.49 8.00 -5.04
N SER A 66 -0.20 7.77 -4.82
CA SER A 66 0.34 6.46 -4.40
C SER A 66 -0.09 5.32 -5.32
N ALA A 67 0.02 5.52 -6.63
CA ALA A 67 -0.41 4.58 -7.66
C ALA A 67 -1.91 4.17 -7.57
N GLY A 68 -2.77 5.08 -7.10
CA GLY A 68 -4.21 4.87 -7.01
C GLY A 68 -4.69 4.30 -5.67
N CYS A 69 -3.79 4.11 -4.70
CA CYS A 69 -4.12 3.54 -3.39
C CYS A 69 -4.68 4.54 -2.38
N ALA A 70 -4.58 5.84 -2.66
CA ALA A 70 -5.06 6.90 -1.78
C ALA A 70 -5.54 8.10 -2.58
N ILE A 71 -6.37 8.93 -1.96
CA ILE A 71 -6.67 10.29 -2.43
C ILE A 71 -5.99 11.30 -1.53
N ARG A 72 -5.61 12.45 -2.11
CA ARG A 72 -5.03 13.58 -1.38
C ARG A 72 -5.78 14.85 -1.73
N GLU A 73 -6.15 15.60 -0.70
CA GLU A 73 -6.63 16.97 -0.84
C GLU A 73 -5.46 17.96 -0.81
N THR A 74 -5.50 18.95 -1.70
CA THR A 74 -4.66 20.14 -1.70
C THR A 74 -5.56 21.37 -1.60
N TRP A 75 -5.58 22.00 -0.44
CA TRP A 75 -6.34 23.21 -0.16
C TRP A 75 -5.55 24.48 -0.54
N MET A 76 -6.17 25.39 -1.27
CA MET A 76 -5.55 26.64 -1.76
C MET A 76 -6.42 27.84 -1.33
N PRO A 77 -5.96 28.66 -0.35
CA PRO A 77 -6.68 29.85 0.11
C PRO A 77 -6.78 30.97 -0.94
#